data_AF-R9IEP9-F1
#
_entry.id   AF-R9IEP9-F1
#
_cell.length_a   1.000
_cell.length_b   1.000
_cell.length_c   1.000
_cell.angle_alpha   90.00
_cell.angle_beta   90.00
_cell.angle_gamma   90.00
#
_symmetry.space_group_name_H-M   'P 1'
#
loop_
_entity.id
_entity.type
_entity.pdbx_description
1 polymer ?
#
loop_
_entity_poly.entity_id
_entity_poly.type
_entity_poly.pdbx_seq_one_letter_code
_entity_poly.pdbx_strand_id
1 'polypeptide(L)'
;MNRNKIISLADAPGLPAASMAFYDRYRERITGIESVEQRNNILSEMQQDFEREVRQEPQNRDKLSEVYQLLKRKCWEVGLFGNE
;
A
#
# COMPACT_ATOMS: atom_id res chain seq x y z
N MET A 1 -9.16 -21.76 -8.38
CA MET A 1 -8.14 -20.98 -7.65
C MET A 1 -8.72 -19.59 -7.40
N ASN A 2 -9.01 -19.27 -6.13
CA ASN A 2 -9.80 -18.12 -5.69
C ASN A 2 -9.23 -16.78 -6.17
N ARG A 3 -9.90 -16.11 -7.11
CA ARG A 3 -9.63 -14.72 -7.53
C ARG A 3 -10.21 -13.67 -6.57
N ASN A 4 -10.51 -14.07 -5.33
CA ASN A 4 -11.21 -13.26 -4.32
C ASN A 4 -10.31 -12.98 -3.12
N LYS A 5 -9.26 -12.16 -3.31
CA LYS A 5 -8.51 -11.54 -2.20
C LYS A 5 -7.73 -10.28 -2.63
N ILE A 6 -8.27 -9.53 -3.59
CA ILE A 6 -8.08 -8.09 -3.56
C ILE A 6 -9.17 -7.62 -2.61
N ILE A 7 -8.83 -7.54 -1.32
CA ILE A 7 -9.67 -6.81 -0.38
C ILE A 7 -9.64 -5.38 -0.90
N SER A 8 -10.66 -5.00 -1.66
CA SER A 8 -10.85 -3.64 -2.12
C SER A 8 -11.07 -2.81 -0.87
N LEU A 9 -10.03 -2.12 -0.43
CA LEU A 9 -10.14 -1.11 0.62
C LEU A 9 -11.17 -0.01 0.24
N ALA A 10 -11.48 0.10 -1.06
CA ALA A 10 -12.55 0.90 -1.63
C ALA A 10 -13.98 0.46 -1.20
N ASP A 11 -14.17 -0.75 -0.66
CA ASP A 11 -15.47 -1.22 -0.17
C ASP A 11 -15.74 -0.83 1.30
N ALA A 12 -14.82 -0.08 1.93
CA ALA A 12 -15.03 0.48 3.26
C ALA A 12 -15.66 1.89 3.16
N PRO A 13 -17.00 2.05 3.30
CA PRO A 13 -17.60 3.36 3.43
C PRO A 13 -17.02 4.05 4.68
N GLY A 14 -16.25 5.13 4.48
CA GLY A 14 -15.67 5.92 5.57
C GLY A 14 -14.14 5.95 5.66
N LEU A 15 -13.42 5.58 4.60
CA LEU A 15 -11.99 5.85 4.51
C LEU A 15 -11.72 7.38 4.43
N PRO A 16 -10.80 7.93 5.23
CA PRO A 16 -10.39 9.32 5.12
C PRO A 16 -9.84 9.59 3.71
N ALA A 17 -10.05 10.81 3.22
CA ALA A 17 -9.55 11.22 1.91
C ALA A 17 -8.03 11.00 1.77
N ALA A 18 -7.27 11.27 2.84
CA ALA A 18 -5.82 11.01 2.89
C ALA A 18 -5.48 9.51 2.72
N SER A 19 -6.18 8.62 3.42
CA SER A 19 -5.99 7.17 3.30
C SER A 19 -6.34 6.66 1.91
N MET A 20 -7.38 7.22 1.28
CA MET A 20 -7.80 6.83 -0.08
C MET A 20 -6.79 7.32 -1.12
N ALA A 21 -6.32 8.57 -1.01
CA ALA A 21 -5.28 9.11 -1.87
C ALA A 21 -3.95 8.33 -1.73
N PHE A 22 -3.58 7.97 -0.50
CA PHE A 22 -2.43 7.13 -0.22
C PHE A 22 -2.56 5.76 -0.89
N TYR A 23 -3.72 5.10 -0.73
CA TYR A 23 -3.99 3.82 -1.37
C TYR A 23 -3.85 3.88 -2.88
N ASP A 24 -4.49 4.85 -3.53
CA ASP A 24 -4.53 4.95 -4.99
C ASP A 24 -3.13 5.20 -5.57
N ARG A 25 -2.37 6.13 -4.95
CA ARG A 25 -1.00 6.47 -5.34
C ARG A 25 -0.06 5.27 -5.35
N TYR A 26 -0.11 4.43 -4.31
CA TYR A 26 0.79 3.30 -4.20
C TYR A 26 0.26 2.05 -4.90
N ARG A 27 -1.06 1.86 -5.01
CA ARG A 27 -1.64 0.74 -5.75
C ARG A 27 -1.12 0.69 -7.19
N GLU A 28 -1.17 1.81 -7.91
CA GLU A 28 -0.71 1.89 -9.30
C GLU A 28 0.80 1.62 -9.40
N ARG A 29 1.60 2.24 -8.52
CA ARG A 29 3.05 2.01 -8.45
C ARG A 29 3.40 0.55 -8.17
N ILE A 30 2.62 -0.11 -7.30
CA ILE A 30 2.81 -1.52 -6.94
C ILE A 30 2.50 -2.43 -8.13
N THR A 31 1.46 -2.14 -8.91
CA THR A 31 1.14 -2.92 -10.11
C THR A 31 2.20 -2.79 -11.22
N GLY A 32 2.99 -1.71 -11.21
CA GLY A 32 4.11 -1.49 -12.12
C GLY A 32 5.48 -1.92 -11.58
N ILE A 33 5.55 -2.72 -10.51
CA ILE A 33 6.84 -3.22 -10.00
C ILE A 33 7.40 -4.27 -10.97
N GLU A 34 8.55 -4.00 -11.55
CA GLU A 34 9.26 -4.91 -12.46
C GLU A 34 10.56 -5.47 -11.85
N SER A 35 11.03 -4.93 -10.71
CA SER A 35 12.32 -5.28 -10.11
C SER A 35 12.35 -5.19 -8.59
N VAL A 36 13.26 -5.97 -7.97
CA VAL A 36 13.48 -5.95 -6.50
C VAL A 36 13.87 -4.55 -6.02
N GLU A 37 14.69 -3.85 -6.79
CA GLU A 37 15.12 -2.49 -6.48
C GLU A 37 13.94 -1.51 -6.48
N GLN A 38 13.08 -1.54 -7.51
CA GLN A 38 11.86 -0.73 -7.56
C GLN A 38 10.93 -1.03 -6.38
N ARG A 39 10.74 -2.32 -6.05
CA ARG A 39 9.97 -2.72 -4.88
C ARG A 39 10.53 -2.11 -3.60
N ASN A 40 11.84 -2.19 -3.39
CA ASN A 40 12.49 -1.67 -2.19
C ASN A 40 12.39 -0.14 -2.12
N ASN A 41 12.56 0.56 -3.26
CA ASN A 41 12.36 2.00 -3.35
C ASN A 41 10.91 2.40 -3.00
N ILE A 42 9.92 1.72 -3.59
CA ILE A 42 8.50 1.97 -3.30
C ILE A 42 8.18 1.71 -1.82
N LEU A 43 8.71 0.63 -1.23
CA LEU A 43 8.52 0.34 0.19
C LEU A 43 9.13 1.42 1.10
N SER A 44 10.31 1.92 0.76
CA SER A 44 10.99 3.00 1.48
C SER A 44 10.22 4.32 1.37
N GLU A 45 9.83 4.71 0.15
CA GLU A 45 9.00 5.91 -0.09
C GLU A 45 7.67 5.82 0.66
N MET A 46 7.00 4.67 0.61
CA MET A 46 5.71 4.44 1.27
C MET A 46 5.83 4.55 2.79
N GLN A 47 6.92 4.08 3.38
CA GLN A 47 7.17 4.22 4.81
C GLN A 47 7.33 5.68 5.23
N GLN A 48 8.13 6.45 4.49
CA GLN A 48 8.33 7.87 4.78
C GLN A 48 7.05 8.69 4.64
N ASP A 49 6.28 8.43 3.58
CA ASP A 49 5.01 9.12 3.34
C ASP A 49 4.01 8.74 4.45
N PHE A 50 3.92 7.46 4.85
CA PHE A 50 3.10 7.04 5.99
C PHE A 50 3.46 7.76 7.29
N GLU A 51 4.74 7.84 7.66
CA GLU A 51 5.18 8.55 8.86
C GLU A 51 4.83 10.04 8.81
N ARG A 52 4.92 10.67 7.62
CA ARG A 52 4.50 12.05 7.42
C ARG A 52 2.99 12.23 7.58
N GLU A 53 2.19 11.39 6.93
CA GLU A 53 0.73 11.46 6.98
C GLU A 53 0.21 11.21 8.40
N VAL A 54 0.76 10.24 9.13
CA VAL A 54 0.42 9.97 10.54
C VAL A 54 0.79 11.13 11.44
N ARG A 55 1.90 11.84 11.15
CA ARG A 55 2.31 13.03 11.91
C ARG A 55 1.40 14.23 11.63
N GLN A 56 0.91 14.38 10.41
CA GLN A 56 0.00 15.46 10.04
C GLN A 56 -1.44 15.19 10.52
N GLU A 57 -1.90 13.95 10.38
CA GLU A 57 -3.25 13.52 10.73
C GLU A 57 -3.22 12.28 11.63
N PRO A 58 -2.85 12.43 12.91
CA PRO A 58 -2.79 11.30 13.85
C PRO A 58 -4.14 10.61 14.05
N GLN A 59 -5.25 11.32 13.81
CA GLN A 59 -6.61 10.79 13.80
C GLN A 59 -6.86 9.71 12.72
N ASN A 60 -6.11 9.74 11.62
CA ASN A 60 -6.22 8.79 10.52
C ASN A 60 -5.23 7.64 10.66
N ARG A 61 -4.44 7.59 11.74
CA ARG A 61 -3.34 6.63 11.93
C ARG A 61 -3.77 5.18 11.79
N ASP A 62 -4.86 4.77 12.46
CA ASP A 62 -5.33 3.38 12.41
C ASP A 62 -5.67 2.97 10.97
N LYS A 63 -6.47 3.78 10.28
CA LYS A 63 -6.88 3.51 8.90
C LYS A 63 -5.70 3.58 7.92
N LEU A 64 -4.82 4.57 8.05
CA LEU A 64 -3.58 4.66 7.30
C LEU A 64 -2.68 3.44 7.54
N SER A 65 -2.64 2.92 8.76
CA SER A 65 -1.86 1.73 9.10
C SER A 65 -2.43 0.49 8.41
N GLU A 66 -3.75 0.32 8.40
CA GLU A 66 -4.41 -0.75 7.63
C GLU A 66 -4.09 -0.65 6.13
N VAL A 67 -4.19 0.54 5.54
CA VAL A 67 -3.84 0.78 4.13
C VAL A 67 -2.38 0.43 3.87
N TYR A 68 -1.48 0.92 4.72
CA TYR A 68 -0.04 0.72 4.60
C TYR A 68 0.32 -0.77 4.68
N GLN A 69 -0.23 -1.52 5.64
CA GLN A 69 0.00 -2.95 5.76
C GLN A 69 -0.54 -3.73 4.55
N LEU A 70 -1.71 -3.33 4.03
CA LEU A 70 -2.30 -3.93 2.83
C LEU A 70 -1.40 -3.70 1.60
N LEU A 71 -0.96 -2.47 1.37
CA LEU A 71 -0.06 -2.11 0.27
C LEU A 71 1.29 -2.81 0.39
N LYS A 72 1.88 -2.83 1.59
CA LYS A 72 3.12 -3.56 1.86
C LYS A 72 2.96 -5.02 1.50
N ARG A 73 1.89 -5.69 1.94
CA ARG A 73 1.61 -7.07 1.56
C ARG A 73 1.49 -7.22 0.04
N LYS A 74 0.80 -6.30 -0.65
CA LYS A 74 0.69 -6.30 -2.10
C LYS A 74 2.06 -6.16 -2.78
N CYS A 75 2.96 -5.28 -2.33
CA CYS A 75 4.35 -5.22 -2.82
C CYS A 75 5.08 -6.57 -2.79
N TRP A 76 4.84 -7.37 -1.75
CA TRP A 76 5.42 -8.72 -1.63
C TRP A 76 4.69 -9.74 -2.49
N GLU A 77 3.37 -9.61 -2.68
CA GLU A 77 2.56 -10.47 -3.56
C GLU A 77 2.80 -10.24 -5.05
N VAL A 78 3.23 -9.03 -5.48
CA VAL A 78 3.58 -8.75 -6.89
C VAL A 78 4.76 -9.60 -7.37
N GLY A 79 5.35 -10.43 -6.51
CA GLY A 79 5.91 -11.69 -6.97
C GLY A 79 7.05 -11.45 -7.96
N LEU A 80 8.15 -10.93 -7.45
CA LEU A 80 9.45 -11.34 -7.96
C LEU A 80 9.65 -12.80 -7.53
N PHE A 81 8.87 -13.71 -8.10
CA PHE A 81 9.17 -15.13 -8.11
C PHE A 81 10.36 -15.33 -9.07
N GLY A 82 11.51 -14.79 -8.67
CA GLY A 82 12.80 -15.40 -8.97
C GLY A 82 13.17 -16.22 -7.74
N ASN A 83 12.65 -17.46 -7.67
CA ASN A 83 13.28 -18.46 -6.81
C ASN A 83 14.62 -18.82 -7.45
N GLU A 84 15.64 -18.81 -6.58
CA GLU A 84 16.94 -19.48 -6.67
C GLU A 84 17.97 -19.03 -7.72
#